data_AF-A0AAW0YAW6-F1
#
_entry.id   AF-A0AAW0YAW6-F1
#
_cell.length_a   1.000
_cell.length_b   1.000
_cell.length_c   1.000
_cell.angle_alpha   90.00
_cell.angle_beta   90.00
_cell.angle_gamma   90.00
#
_symmetry.space_group_name_H-M   'P 1'
#
loop_
_entity.id
_entity.type
_entity.pdbx_description
1 polymer ?
#
loop_
_entity_poly.entity_id
_entity_poly.type
_entity_poly.pdbx_seq_one_letter_code
_entity_poly.pdbx_strand_id
1 'polypeptide(L)'
;MDYYHDISSFSGAFVDYSHDGTSSFSGPFVDYFHNGISSFSGALVDYLHYGISSFSGTFMDYYHDGISSFSGAFMDYFHDGISSFSGPFMDYFHNCISSFSPAFVDYFHSGTSSFSGPFVDYFHNGTSFFSGPFMDYFHNGISSFSGSLVDYLHYGISSFFGAFMDYFHDGISSFSGAFRGLFPR
;
A
#
# COMPACT_ATOMS: atom_id res chain seq x y z
N MET A 1 12.68 -32.02 2.88
CA MET A 1 11.46 -31.21 2.67
C MET A 1 10.66 -31.52 3.90
N ASP A 2 10.89 -30.73 4.92
CA ASP A 2 10.44 -31.03 6.28
C ASP A 2 9.15 -30.24 6.46
N TYR A 3 8.01 -30.92 6.28
CA TYR A 3 6.70 -30.32 6.58
C TYR A 3 6.59 -30.13 8.09
N TYR A 4 6.83 -28.91 8.59
CA TYR A 4 6.56 -28.56 9.98
C TYR A 4 5.08 -28.19 10.10
N HIS A 5 4.29 -29.05 10.77
CA HIS A 5 2.93 -28.72 11.13
C HIS A 5 2.88 -27.92 12.45
N ASP A 6 2.18 -26.79 12.40
CA ASP A 6 1.68 -25.98 13.52
C ASP A 6 2.69 -25.67 14.63
N ILE A 7 3.61 -24.75 14.35
CA ILE A 7 4.44 -24.14 15.39
C ILE A 7 3.58 -23.09 16.11
N SER A 8 3.23 -23.35 17.37
CA SER A 8 2.49 -22.39 18.19
C SER A 8 3.30 -21.12 18.46
N SER A 9 4.62 -21.26 18.65
CA SER A 9 5.54 -20.13 18.77
C SER A 9 6.95 -20.51 18.35
N PHE A 10 7.56 -19.73 17.47
CA PHE A 10 8.96 -19.88 17.09
C PHE A 10 9.77 -18.63 17.45
N SER A 11 11.00 -18.83 17.95
CA SER A 11 11.97 -17.75 18.06
C SER A 11 13.32 -18.22 17.52
N GLY A 12 13.82 -17.51 16.51
CA GLY A 12 15.08 -17.83 15.85
C GLY A 12 15.08 -17.47 14.38
N ALA A 13 16.13 -17.93 13.69
CA ALA A 13 16.16 -17.91 12.24
C ALA A 13 15.49 -19.18 11.69
N PHE A 14 14.61 -19.03 10.69
CA PHE A 14 13.95 -20.15 10.03
C PHE A 14 14.04 -19.98 8.51
N VAL A 15 14.22 -21.10 7.81
CA VAL A 15 14.21 -21.15 6.35
C VAL A 15 13.42 -22.40 5.97
N ASP A 16 12.34 -22.20 5.21
CA ASP A 16 11.52 -23.29 4.69
C ASP A 16 11.25 -23.08 3.20
N TYR A 17 10.77 -24.13 2.54
CA TYR A 17 10.18 -24.06 1.22
C TYR A 17 8.66 -23.88 1.29
N SER A 18 8.01 -24.43 2.32
CA SER A 18 6.58 -24.20 2.51
C SER A 18 6.19 -24.43 3.96
N HIS A 19 5.58 -23.41 4.56
CA HIS A 19 5.09 -23.44 5.94
C HIS A 19 3.58 -23.16 6.00
N ASP A 20 2.86 -24.02 6.72
CA ASP A 20 1.44 -23.82 7.02
C ASP A 20 1.28 -23.52 8.51
N GLY A 21 0.78 -22.32 8.82
CA GLY A 21 0.30 -21.94 10.14
C GLY A 21 1.39 -21.71 11.19
N THR A 22 1.50 -20.46 11.64
CA THR A 22 2.25 -20.11 12.86
C THR A 22 1.44 -19.12 13.70
N SER A 23 1.22 -19.42 14.99
CA SER A 23 0.51 -18.47 15.85
C SER A 23 1.40 -17.27 16.20
N SER A 24 2.69 -17.49 16.50
CA SER A 24 3.64 -16.41 16.74
C SER A 24 5.04 -16.74 16.22
N PHE A 25 5.65 -15.83 15.47
CA PHE A 25 7.02 -15.94 15.00
C PHE A 25 7.84 -14.72 15.42
N SER A 26 9.04 -14.93 15.96
CA SER A 26 9.99 -13.87 16.23
C SER A 26 11.39 -14.20 15.68
N GLY A 27 11.87 -13.38 14.75
CA GLY A 27 13.20 -13.51 14.14
C GLY A 27 13.17 -13.36 12.62
N PRO A 28 14.30 -13.63 11.95
CA PRO A 28 14.34 -13.66 10.50
C PRO A 28 13.71 -14.95 9.95
N PHE A 29 12.85 -14.81 8.96
CA PHE A 29 12.19 -15.92 8.27
C PHE A 29 12.31 -15.74 6.76
N VAL A 30 12.73 -16.81 6.08
CA VAL A 30 12.73 -16.91 4.63
C VAL A 30 11.87 -18.10 4.23
N ASP A 31 10.84 -17.86 3.43
CA ASP A 31 9.99 -18.91 2.87
C ASP A 31 9.82 -18.70 1.36
N TYR A 32 9.39 -19.75 0.69
CA TYR A 32 8.89 -19.68 -0.68
C TYR A 32 7.35 -19.73 -0.72
N PHE A 33 6.70 -20.38 0.25
CA PHE A 33 5.24 -20.44 0.34
C PHE A 33 4.74 -20.50 1.79
N HIS A 34 4.19 -19.39 2.29
CA HIS A 34 3.61 -19.37 3.62
C HIS A 34 2.09 -19.16 3.63
N ASN A 35 1.36 -19.99 4.37
CA ASN A 35 -0.06 -19.78 4.68
C ASN A 35 -0.26 -19.46 6.17
N GLY A 36 -0.58 -18.21 6.47
CA GLY A 36 -1.11 -17.77 7.76
C GLY A 36 -0.08 -17.55 8.85
N ILE A 37 0.11 -16.29 9.25
CA ILE A 37 0.75 -15.92 10.52
C ILE A 37 -0.19 -15.04 11.34
N SER A 38 -0.50 -15.44 12.57
CA SER A 38 -1.31 -14.58 13.44
C SER A 38 -0.49 -13.38 13.95
N SER A 39 0.76 -13.59 14.38
CA SER A 39 1.67 -12.51 14.79
C SER A 39 3.11 -12.77 14.35
N PHE A 40 3.67 -11.84 13.58
CA PHE A 40 5.06 -11.86 13.16
C PHE A 40 5.83 -10.66 13.71
N SER A 41 7.03 -10.89 14.23
CA SER A 41 7.98 -9.83 14.57
C SER A 41 9.39 -10.15 14.05
N GLY A 42 9.89 -9.34 13.12
CA GLY A 42 11.23 -9.52 12.58
C GLY A 42 11.36 -9.15 11.10
N ALA A 43 12.22 -9.88 10.39
CA ALA A 43 12.37 -9.74 8.95
C ALA A 43 11.77 -10.96 8.25
N LEU A 44 10.82 -10.73 7.35
CA LEU A 44 10.21 -11.76 6.51
C LEU A 44 10.63 -11.53 5.06
N VAL A 45 11.12 -12.56 4.40
CA VAL A 45 11.30 -12.61 2.95
C VAL A 45 10.49 -13.80 2.44
N ASP A 46 9.50 -13.55 1.61
CA ASP A 46 8.63 -14.58 1.05
C ASP A 46 8.55 -14.45 -0.47
N TYR A 47 8.26 -15.53 -1.17
CA TYR A 47 7.83 -15.45 -2.56
C TYR A 47 6.31 -15.36 -2.67
N LEU A 48 5.56 -16.09 -1.84
CA LEU A 48 4.12 -16.09 -1.88
C LEU A 48 3.53 -16.27 -0.47
N HIS A 49 2.81 -15.26 -0.01
CA HIS A 49 2.22 -15.24 1.32
C HIS A 49 0.71 -15.11 1.30
N TYR A 50 0.02 -15.92 2.12
CA TYR A 50 -1.43 -15.79 2.35
C TYR A 50 -1.71 -15.49 3.82
N GLY A 51 -2.05 -14.24 4.12
CA GLY A 51 -2.63 -13.83 5.38
C GLY A 51 -1.63 -13.60 6.52
N ILE A 52 -1.42 -12.32 6.86
CA ILE A 52 -0.83 -11.92 8.16
C ILE A 52 -1.85 -11.11 8.95
N SER A 53 -2.19 -11.57 10.16
CA SER A 53 -3.08 -10.78 11.02
C SER A 53 -2.35 -9.58 11.63
N SER A 54 -1.12 -9.75 12.11
CA SER A 54 -0.30 -8.66 12.65
C SER A 54 1.17 -8.85 12.31
N PHE A 55 1.75 -7.84 11.64
CA PHE A 55 3.16 -7.81 11.28
C PHE A 55 3.87 -6.61 11.91
N SER A 56 5.06 -6.84 12.48
CA SER A 56 5.96 -5.79 12.95
C SER A 56 7.40 -6.04 12.48
N GLY A 57 7.94 -5.16 11.63
CA GLY A 57 9.33 -5.23 11.20
C GLY A 57 9.55 -4.91 9.72
N THR A 58 10.27 -5.77 9.00
CA THR A 58 10.55 -5.59 7.56
C THR A 58 10.00 -6.77 6.79
N PHE A 59 9.15 -6.51 5.80
CA PHE A 59 8.60 -7.54 4.94
C PHE A 59 8.99 -7.25 3.48
N MET A 60 9.46 -8.28 2.80
CA MET A 60 9.74 -8.27 1.37
C MET A 60 9.09 -9.51 0.75
N ASP A 61 8.28 -9.29 -0.26
CA ASP A 61 7.55 -10.33 -0.96
C ASP A 61 7.46 -10.06 -2.47
N TYR A 62 7.09 -11.12 -3.19
CA TYR A 62 6.75 -11.03 -4.61
C TYR A 62 5.24 -11.05 -4.83
N TYR A 63 4.51 -11.78 -4.00
CA TYR A 63 3.06 -11.73 -3.96
C TYR A 63 2.59 -11.95 -2.54
N HIS A 64 1.59 -11.16 -2.13
CA HIS A 64 0.88 -11.42 -0.89
C HIS A 64 -0.63 -11.14 -0.97
N ASP A 65 -1.42 -11.92 -0.25
CA ASP A 65 -2.88 -11.73 -0.07
C ASP A 65 -3.26 -11.53 1.40
N GLY A 66 -3.67 -10.30 1.74
CA GLY A 66 -4.25 -9.89 3.03
C GLY A 66 -3.31 -9.67 4.24
N ILE A 67 -2.97 -8.40 4.55
CA ILE A 67 -2.43 -8.00 5.86
C ILE A 67 -3.50 -7.20 6.61
N SER A 68 -3.89 -7.68 7.79
CA SER A 68 -4.85 -6.94 8.60
C SER A 68 -4.20 -5.72 9.28
N SER A 69 -3.00 -5.88 9.85
CA SER A 69 -2.25 -4.78 10.46
C SER A 69 -0.75 -4.93 10.22
N PHE A 70 -0.15 -3.90 9.63
CA PHE A 70 1.28 -3.83 9.37
C PHE A 70 1.91 -2.61 10.05
N SER A 71 3.05 -2.82 10.71
CA SER A 71 3.91 -1.76 11.23
C SER A 71 5.37 -1.99 10.83
N GLY A 72 5.92 -1.15 9.98
CA GLY A 72 7.33 -1.18 9.60
C GLY A 72 7.58 -0.87 8.13
N ALA A 73 8.61 -1.48 7.55
CA ALA A 73 8.94 -1.27 6.14
C ALA A 73 8.44 -2.43 5.29
N PHE A 74 7.71 -2.12 4.22
CA PHE A 74 7.17 -3.11 3.29
C PHE A 74 7.63 -2.83 1.86
N MET A 75 8.04 -3.88 1.15
CA MET A 75 8.38 -3.84 -0.26
C MET A 75 7.78 -5.05 -0.94
N ASP A 76 6.85 -4.82 -1.85
CA ASP A 76 6.17 -5.87 -2.60
C ASP A 76 6.24 -5.60 -4.10
N TYR A 77 6.04 -6.66 -4.87
CA TYR A 77 5.75 -6.58 -6.29
C TYR A 77 4.24 -6.66 -6.58
N PHE A 78 3.46 -7.35 -5.75
CA PHE A 78 2.01 -7.43 -5.88
C PHE A 78 1.32 -7.76 -4.54
N HIS A 79 0.41 -6.90 -4.06
CA HIS A 79 -0.52 -7.29 -2.99
C HIS A 79 -2.01 -7.15 -3.30
N ASP A 80 -2.76 -8.10 -2.74
CA ASP A 80 -4.20 -8.04 -2.58
C ASP A 80 -4.57 -7.68 -1.12
N GLY A 81 -4.66 -6.39 -0.84
CA GLY A 81 -5.30 -5.89 0.38
C GLY A 81 -4.40 -5.70 1.60
N ILE A 82 -4.30 -4.44 2.07
CA ILE A 82 -3.88 -4.11 3.43
C ILE A 82 -4.98 -3.31 4.12
N SER A 83 -5.44 -3.80 5.27
CA SER A 83 -6.48 -3.09 6.03
C SER A 83 -5.91 -1.87 6.75
N SER A 84 -4.80 -2.05 7.48
CA SER A 84 -4.13 -0.96 8.19
C SER A 84 -2.62 -1.06 8.06
N PHE A 85 -2.01 0.05 7.64
CA PHE A 85 -0.57 0.13 7.40
C PHE A 85 0.07 1.36 8.06
N SER A 86 1.24 1.15 8.67
CA SER A 86 2.11 2.20 9.21
C SER A 86 3.58 1.93 8.89
N GLY A 87 4.31 2.95 8.41
CA GLY A 87 5.72 2.89 8.02
C GLY A 87 5.97 3.08 6.52
N PRO A 88 7.19 2.98 5.97
CA PRO A 88 7.39 3.19 4.53
C PRO A 88 6.88 1.99 3.72
N PHE A 89 6.22 2.27 2.59
CA PHE A 89 5.77 1.24 1.64
C PHE A 89 6.25 1.56 0.22
N MET A 90 6.70 0.52 -0.48
CA MET A 90 6.98 0.54 -1.92
C MET A 90 6.30 -0.66 -2.56
N ASP A 91 5.55 -0.42 -3.62
CA ASP A 91 4.87 -1.46 -4.39
C ASP A 91 5.03 -1.21 -5.89
N TYR A 92 4.82 -2.26 -6.66
CA TYR A 92 4.65 -2.21 -8.10
C TYR A 92 3.18 -2.35 -8.51
N PHE A 93 2.34 -3.08 -7.76
CA PHE A 93 0.91 -3.23 -8.03
C PHE A 93 0.08 -3.54 -6.79
N HIS A 94 -1.05 -2.82 -6.61
CA HIS A 94 -2.08 -3.30 -5.68
C HIS A 94 -3.53 -2.95 -6.01
N ASN A 95 -4.44 -3.73 -5.40
CA ASN A 95 -5.87 -3.70 -5.67
C ASN A 95 -6.76 -3.09 -4.58
N CYS A 96 -6.28 -2.94 -3.33
CA CYS A 96 -7.08 -2.28 -2.28
C CYS A 96 -6.24 -1.89 -1.05
N ILE A 97 -6.36 -0.64 -0.60
CA ILE A 97 -5.91 -0.25 0.75
C ILE A 97 -7.03 0.48 1.49
N SER A 98 -7.38 -0.01 2.69
CA SER A 98 -8.51 0.56 3.43
C SER A 98 -8.10 1.82 4.21
N SER A 99 -6.92 1.81 4.83
CA SER A 99 -6.36 2.96 5.54
C SER A 99 -4.83 2.97 5.49
N PHE A 100 -4.27 4.09 5.06
CA PHE A 100 -2.83 4.30 4.95
C PHE A 100 -2.45 5.66 5.54
N SER A 101 -1.49 5.69 6.46
CA SER A 101 -1.00 6.92 7.13
C SER A 101 0.46 7.37 6.84
N PRO A 102 1.32 6.60 6.14
CA PRO A 102 2.71 7.01 5.91
C PRO A 102 3.03 7.40 4.45
N ALA A 103 4.33 7.42 4.09
CA ALA A 103 4.79 7.69 2.73
C ALA A 103 4.69 6.43 1.85
N PHE A 104 4.15 6.59 0.64
CA PHE A 104 3.95 5.50 -0.31
C PHE A 104 4.51 5.84 -1.70
N VAL A 105 5.12 4.85 -2.34
CA VAL A 105 5.51 4.91 -3.75
C VAL A 105 4.94 3.69 -4.44
N ASP A 106 4.17 3.91 -5.49
CA ASP A 106 3.55 2.86 -6.29
C ASP A 106 3.74 3.12 -7.79
N TYR A 107 3.61 2.06 -8.58
CA TYR A 107 3.52 2.13 -10.02
C TYR A 107 2.08 1.95 -10.52
N PHE A 108 1.24 1.17 -9.81
CA PHE A 108 -0.16 0.97 -10.18
C PHE A 108 -1.06 0.70 -8.97
N HIS A 109 -1.90 1.68 -8.65
CA HIS A 109 -2.89 1.62 -7.59
C HIS A 109 -4.31 1.46 -8.15
N SER A 110 -5.07 0.49 -7.65
CA SER A 110 -6.53 0.46 -7.78
C SER A 110 -7.20 0.48 -6.40
N GLY A 111 -8.10 1.43 -6.17
CA GLY A 111 -9.00 1.46 -5.01
C GLY A 111 -8.38 1.81 -3.66
N THR A 112 -8.62 3.04 -3.19
CA THR A 112 -8.42 3.42 -1.77
C THR A 112 -9.70 3.94 -1.14
N SER A 113 -10.04 3.47 0.06
CA SER A 113 -11.09 4.15 0.84
C SER A 113 -10.56 5.41 1.52
N SER A 114 -9.38 5.37 2.13
CA SER A 114 -8.80 6.53 2.82
C SER A 114 -7.27 6.49 2.82
N PHE A 115 -6.65 7.56 2.35
CA PHE A 115 -5.20 7.75 2.40
C PHE A 115 -4.86 9.06 3.12
N SER A 116 -3.84 9.03 3.96
CA SER A 116 -3.26 10.18 4.63
C SER A 116 -1.74 10.11 4.56
N GLY A 117 -1.09 11.08 3.92
CA GLY A 117 0.37 11.14 3.87
C GLY A 117 0.91 11.60 2.52
N PRO A 118 2.24 11.51 2.32
CA PRO A 118 2.85 11.66 1.01
C PRO A 118 2.61 10.43 0.15
N PHE A 119 2.12 10.62 -1.08
CA PHE A 119 1.99 9.56 -2.07
C PHE A 119 2.65 9.96 -3.39
N VAL A 120 3.35 9.02 -4.01
CA VAL A 120 3.84 9.12 -5.39
C VAL A 120 3.33 7.91 -6.15
N ASP A 121 2.59 8.14 -7.23
CA ASP A 121 2.08 7.08 -8.09
C ASP A 121 2.40 7.39 -9.56
N TYR A 122 2.42 6.35 -10.38
CA TYR A 122 2.43 6.45 -11.82
C TYR A 122 1.03 6.24 -12.42
N PHE A 123 0.19 5.41 -11.81
CA PHE A 123 -1.18 5.19 -12.27
C PHE A 123 -2.10 4.86 -11.11
N HIS A 124 -3.02 5.77 -10.83
CA HIS A 124 -3.97 5.66 -9.74
C HIS A 124 -5.42 5.55 -10.24
N ASN A 125 -6.18 4.59 -9.73
CA ASN A 125 -7.60 4.45 -10.06
C ASN A 125 -8.47 4.38 -8.80
N GLY A 126 -9.21 5.45 -8.52
CA GLY A 126 -10.26 5.49 -7.52
C GLY A 126 -9.75 5.68 -6.08
N THR A 127 -9.94 6.89 -5.54
CA THR A 127 -9.87 7.14 -4.09
C THR A 127 -11.14 7.80 -3.59
N SER A 128 -11.68 7.32 -2.46
CA SER A 128 -12.78 8.03 -1.78
C SER A 128 -12.27 9.27 -1.05
N PHE A 129 -11.26 9.12 -0.19
CA PHE A 129 -10.66 10.24 0.56
C PHE A 129 -9.13 10.22 0.50
N PHE A 130 -8.54 11.35 0.10
CA PHE A 130 -7.10 11.56 0.15
C PHE A 130 -6.77 12.81 0.95
N SER A 131 -5.78 12.71 1.85
CA SER A 131 -5.20 13.85 2.53
C SER A 131 -3.66 13.84 2.49
N GLY A 132 -3.05 14.96 2.09
CA GLY A 132 -1.60 15.13 2.09
C GLY A 132 -1.03 15.50 0.73
N PRO A 133 0.31 15.44 0.58
CA PRO A 133 0.97 15.63 -0.71
C PRO A 133 0.75 14.41 -1.62
N PHE A 134 0.30 14.63 -2.85
CA PHE A 134 0.20 13.60 -3.87
C PHE A 134 0.91 14.06 -5.14
N MET A 135 1.78 13.21 -5.67
CA MET A 135 2.35 13.34 -7.00
C MET A 135 1.88 12.15 -7.83
N ASP A 136 1.25 12.43 -8.96
CA ASP A 136 0.77 11.40 -9.85
C ASP A 136 1.11 11.74 -11.31
N TYR A 137 1.31 10.69 -12.10
CA TYR A 137 1.37 10.80 -13.55
C TYR A 137 -0.02 10.60 -14.18
N PHE A 138 -0.87 9.77 -13.60
CA PHE A 138 -2.23 9.54 -14.09
C PHE A 138 -3.17 9.14 -12.95
N HIS A 139 -4.22 9.92 -12.68
CA HIS A 139 -5.35 9.40 -11.88
C HIS A 139 -6.70 9.38 -12.59
N ASN A 140 -7.51 8.40 -12.21
CA ASN A 140 -8.92 8.34 -12.53
C ASN A 140 -9.75 8.28 -11.25
N GLY A 141 -10.45 9.37 -10.93
CA GLY A 141 -11.47 9.42 -9.88
C GLY A 141 -10.92 9.63 -8.47
N ILE A 142 -11.08 10.85 -7.95
CA ILE A 142 -10.98 11.13 -6.50
C ILE A 142 -12.27 11.79 -6.02
N SER A 143 -12.93 11.22 -5.01
CA SER A 143 -14.17 11.82 -4.48
C SER A 143 -13.86 13.06 -3.63
N SER A 144 -12.86 12.99 -2.74
CA SER A 144 -12.43 14.12 -1.93
C SER A 144 -10.91 14.15 -1.75
N PHE A 145 -10.30 15.28 -2.10
CA PHE A 145 -8.88 15.54 -1.92
C PHE A 145 -8.64 16.75 -1.01
N SER A 146 -7.71 16.63 -0.07
CA SER A 146 -7.25 17.73 0.80
C SER A 146 -5.73 17.76 0.91
N GLY A 147 -5.07 18.73 0.29
CA GLY A 147 -3.60 18.85 0.36
C GLY A 147 -2.98 19.50 -0.86
N SER A 148 -1.80 19.03 -1.24
CA SER A 148 -1.09 19.50 -2.43
C SER A 148 -1.03 18.39 -3.47
N LEU A 149 -1.57 18.63 -4.66
CA LEU A 149 -1.56 17.70 -5.78
C LEU A 149 -0.69 18.24 -6.91
N VAL A 150 0.24 17.43 -7.38
CA VAL A 150 0.96 17.62 -8.65
C VAL A 150 0.59 16.45 -9.55
N ASP A 151 -0.04 16.75 -10.67
CA ASP A 151 -0.58 15.72 -11.55
C ASP A 151 -0.24 16.00 -13.01
N TYR A 152 -0.01 14.96 -13.79
CA TYR A 152 0.16 15.10 -15.23
C TYR A 152 -1.18 14.94 -15.97
N LEU A 153 -2.06 14.03 -15.53
CA LEU A 153 -3.31 13.75 -16.21
C LEU A 153 -4.35 13.20 -15.23
N HIS A 154 -5.53 13.85 -15.17
CA HIS A 154 -6.67 13.23 -14.50
C HIS A 154 -8.02 13.29 -15.16
N TYR A 155 -8.85 12.36 -14.69
CA TYR A 155 -10.28 12.25 -14.94
C TYR A 155 -11.04 12.23 -13.61
N GLY A 156 -11.71 13.33 -13.29
CA GLY A 156 -12.69 13.41 -12.21
C GLY A 156 -12.12 13.60 -10.80
N ILE A 157 -12.24 14.80 -10.28
CA ILE A 157 -12.20 15.09 -8.84
C ILE A 157 -13.54 15.69 -8.40
N SER A 158 -14.24 15.08 -7.44
CA SER A 158 -15.54 15.63 -7.01
C SER A 158 -15.36 16.84 -6.08
N SER A 159 -14.42 16.80 -5.15
CA SER A 159 -14.11 17.92 -4.25
C SER A 159 -12.60 18.02 -4.00
N PHE A 160 -12.05 19.21 -4.23
CA PHE A 160 -10.63 19.50 -4.01
C PHE A 160 -10.46 20.69 -3.05
N PHE A 161 -9.61 20.53 -2.04
CA PHE A 161 -9.15 21.59 -1.15
C PHE A 161 -7.62 21.64 -1.08
N GLY A 162 -7.02 22.77 -1.47
CA GLY A 162 -5.58 23.02 -1.29
C GLY A 162 -4.86 23.53 -2.54
N ALA A 163 -3.63 23.07 -2.78
CA ALA A 163 -2.81 23.52 -3.91
C ALA A 163 -2.81 22.47 -5.02
N PHE A 164 -3.13 22.87 -6.24
CA PHE A 164 -3.19 21.97 -7.38
C PHE A 164 -2.34 22.49 -8.55
N MET A 165 -1.47 21.64 -9.06
CA MET A 165 -0.69 21.88 -10.25
C MET A 165 -0.91 20.72 -11.22
N ASP A 166 -1.35 21.04 -12.43
CA ASP A 166 -1.65 20.02 -13.44
C ASP A 166 -1.15 20.37 -14.83
N TYR A 167 -1.05 19.31 -15.64
CA TYR A 167 -0.81 19.43 -17.07
C TYR A 167 -2.10 19.24 -17.88
N PHE A 168 -2.95 18.28 -17.49
CA PHE A 168 -4.28 18.09 -18.07
C PHE A 168 -5.29 17.62 -17.01
N HIS A 169 -6.52 18.14 -17.08
CA HIS A 169 -7.64 17.66 -16.29
C HIS A 169 -8.92 17.53 -17.09
N ASP A 170 -9.73 16.55 -16.72
CA ASP A 170 -11.13 16.43 -17.11
C ASP A 170 -12.02 16.29 -15.88
N GLY A 171 -12.66 17.39 -15.50
CA GLY A 171 -13.68 17.43 -14.46
C GLY A 171 -13.14 17.60 -13.04
N ILE A 172 -13.32 18.81 -12.51
CA ILE A 172 -13.32 19.07 -11.06
C ILE A 172 -14.66 19.70 -10.70
N SER A 173 -15.47 19.01 -9.87
CA SER A 173 -16.83 19.49 -9.57
C SER A 173 -16.84 20.62 -8.54
N SER A 174 -15.91 20.61 -7.58
CA SER A 174 -15.73 21.65 -6.57
C SER A 174 -14.25 21.84 -6.27
N PHE A 175 -13.78 23.09 -6.31
CA PHE A 175 -12.39 23.44 -6.08
C PHE A 175 -12.29 24.63 -5.12
N SER A 176 -11.40 24.52 -4.12
CA SER A 176 -11.04 25.61 -3.22
C SER A 176 -9.54 25.62 -2.97
N GLY A 177 -8.86 26.70 -3.35
CA GLY A 177 -7.44 26.89 -3.10
C GLY A 177 -6.70 27.48 -4.30
N ALA A 178 -5.44 27.08 -4.49
CA ALA A 178 -4.57 27.63 -5.52
C ALA A 178 -4.44 26.64 -6.69
N PHE A 179 -4.67 27.11 -7.92
CA PHE A 179 -4.59 26.30 -9.13
C PHE A 179 -3.51 26.83 -10.09
N ARG A 180 -2.69 25.94 -10.64
CA ARG A 180 -1.72 26.25 -11.68
C ARG A 180 -1.73 25.17 -12.78
N GLY A 181 -2.41 25.48 -13.88
CA GLY A 181 -2.28 24.70 -15.13
C GLY A 181 -1.02 25.06 -15.92
N LEU A 182 -0.40 24.07 -16.55
CA LEU A 182 0.79 24.22 -17.39
C LEU A 182 0.48 24.52 -18.89
N PHE A 183 -0.80 24.57 -19.29
CA PHE A 183 -1.23 25.05 -20.61
C PHE A 183 -2.46 26.00 -20.57
N PRO A 184 -2.64 26.88 -21.58
CA PRO A 184 -3.83 27.69 -21.72
C PRO A 184 -5.02 26.85 -22.25
N ARG A 185 -6.19 27.17 -21.69
CA ARG A 185 -7.55 26.67 -21.97
C ARG A 185 -7.82 26.13 -23.37
#